data_AF-A0A5K0V592-F1
#
_entry.id   AF-A0A5K0V592-F1
#
_cell.length_a   1.000
_cell.length_b   1.000
_cell.length_c   1.000
_cell.angle_alpha   90.00
_cell.angle_beta   90.00
_cell.angle_gamma   90.00
#
_symmetry.space_group_name_H-M   'P 1'
#
loop_
_entity.id
_entity.type
_entity.pdbx_description
1 polymer ?
#
loop_
_entity_poly.entity_id
_entity_poly.type
_entity_poly.pdbx_seq_one_letter_code
_entity_poly.pdbx_strand_id
1 'polypeptide(L)' 'DKPGNHNFDLLKKLVLPDGSVLRAQLPGRPTRDCLFVDPARDGT' A
#
# COMPACT_ATOMS: atom_id res chain seq x y z
N ASP A 1 -6.27 -13.95 -7.25
CA ASP A 1 -7.02 -12.78 -7.75
C ASP A 1 -7.86 -13.22 -8.96
N LYS A 2 -9.17 -12.94 -8.99
CA LYS A 2 -10.09 -13.33 -10.09
C LYS A 2 -11.19 -12.28 -10.26
N PRO A 3 -11.41 -11.76 -11.47
CA PRO A 3 -12.54 -10.86 -11.75
C PRO A 3 -13.87 -11.46 -11.30
N GLY A 4 -14.74 -10.64 -10.70
CA GLY A 4 -16.07 -11.05 -10.24
C GLY A 4 -16.14 -11.71 -8.86
N ASN A 5 -15.00 -12.11 -8.27
CA ASN A 5 -14.96 -12.78 -6.96
C ASN A 5 -14.55 -11.86 -5.81
N HIS A 6 -14.49 -10.54 -6.04
CA HIS A 6 -14.14 -9.57 -5.01
C HIS A 6 -15.34 -9.21 -4.15
N ASN A 7 -15.09 -8.96 -2.86
CA ASN A 7 -16.08 -8.38 -1.97
C ASN A 7 -16.07 -6.85 -2.09
N PHE A 8 -16.99 -6.28 -2.86
CA PHE A 8 -17.07 -4.84 -3.07
C PHE A 8 -17.48 -4.06 -1.81
N ASP A 9 -18.25 -4.66 -0.90
CA ASP A 9 -18.63 -4.00 0.35
C ASP A 9 -17.45 -3.86 1.31
N LEU A 10 -16.47 -4.78 1.24
CA LEU A 10 -15.18 -4.61 1.89
C LEU A 10 -14.36 -3.51 1.22
N LEU A 11 -14.26 -3.51 -0.10
CA LEU A 11 -13.45 -2.53 -0.84
C LEU A 11 -13.94 -1.08 -0.62
N LYS A 12 -15.25 -0.86 -0.56
CA LYS A 12 -15.83 0.47 -0.27
C LYS A 12 -15.34 1.06 1.06
N LYS A 13 -14.98 0.22 2.05
CA LYS A 13 -14.43 0.67 3.33
C LYS A 13 -13.02 1.26 3.22
N LEU A 14 -12.33 1.03 2.10
CA LEU A 14 -10.98 1.54 1.83
C LEU A 14 -10.98 2.83 0.99
N VAL A 15 -12.15 3.29 0.54
CA VAL A 15 -12.32 4.44 -0.36
C VAL A 15 -12.78 5.65 0.46
N LEU A 16 -12.23 6.83 0.17
CA LEU A 16 -12.62 8.10 0.77
C LEU A 16 -13.98 8.59 0.22
N PRO A 17 -14.67 9.54 0.89
CA PRO A 17 -15.98 10.02 0.45
C PRO A 17 -16.02 10.60 -0.97
N ASP A 18 -14.90 11.09 -1.47
CA ASP A 18 -14.72 11.63 -2.83
C ASP A 18 -14.43 10.56 -3.90
N GLY A 19 -14.40 9.27 -3.51
CA GLY A 19 -14.09 8.15 -4.40
C GLY A 19 -12.59 7.88 -4.56
N SER A 20 -11.71 8.66 -3.93
CA SER A 20 -10.27 8.43 -3.98
C SER A 20 -9.83 7.32 -3.02
N VAL A 21 -8.66 6.74 -3.27
CA VAL A 21 -8.07 5.71 -2.40
C VAL A 21 -6.72 6.21 -1.90
N LEU A 22 -6.48 6.08 -0.59
CA LEU A 22 -5.18 6.38 0.00
C LEU A 22 -4.12 5.45 -0.61
N ARG A 23 -3.15 6.04 -1.31
CA ARG A 23 -1.99 5.32 -1.85
C ARG A 23 -0.71 5.97 -1.35
N ALA A 24 0.22 5.13 -0.89
CA ALA A 24 1.55 5.57 -0.56
C ALA A 24 2.22 6.13 -1.82
N GLN A 25 2.88 7.28 -1.69
CA GLN A 25 3.62 7.91 -2.80
C GLN A 25 4.96 7.23 -3.05
N LEU A 26 5.52 6.59 -2.02
CA LEU A 26 6.82 5.93 -2.05
C LEU A 26 6.67 4.51 -1.52
N PRO A 27 7.57 3.58 -1.90
CA PRO A 27 7.64 2.26 -1.30
C PRO A 27 7.73 2.33 0.24
N GLY A 28 7.25 1.28 0.91
CA GLY A 28 7.36 1.16 2.36
C GLY A 28 8.84 1.16 2.76
N ARG A 29 9.23 2.13 3.59
CA ARG A 29 10.56 2.14 4.20
C ARG A 29 10.62 1.03 5.24
N PRO A 30 11.69 0.21 5.27
CA PRO A 30 11.87 -0.75 6.35
C PRO A 30 11.78 -0.05 7.71
N THR A 31 11.18 -0.74 8.68
CA THR A 31 11.12 -0.24 10.06
C THR A 31 12.53 -0.09 10.61
N ARG A 32 12.71 0.75 11.64
CA ARG A 32 14.03 1.14 12.16
C ARG A 32 14.86 -0.01 12.74
N ASP A 33 14.26 -1.19 12.87
CA ASP A 33 14.85 -2.46 13.30
C ASP A 33 15.43 -3.29 12.15
N CYS A 34 15.24 -2.90 10.88
CA CYS A 34 15.99 -3.46 9.75
C CYS A 34 17.41 -2.85 9.74
N LEU A 35 18.44 -3.70 9.60
CA LEU A 35 19.86 -3.30 9.55
C LEU A 35 20.11 -2.23 8.47
N PHE A 36 20.10 -0.96 8.88
CA PHE A 36 20.76 0.22 8.28
C PHE A 36 20.61 0.53 6.78
N VAL A 37 19.83 -0.23 6.00
CA VAL A 37 19.70 -0.03 4.55
C VAL A 37 18.24 -0.13 4.12
N ASP A 38 17.74 0.94 3.50
CA ASP A 38 16.46 0.97 2.79
C ASP A 38 16.67 0.48 1.34
N PRO A 39 16.32 -0.77 1.00
CA PRO A 39 16.53 -1.31 -0.35
C PRO A 39 15.73 -0.56 -1.42
N ALA A 40 14.72 0.24 -1.05
CA ALA A 40 13.95 1.04 -1.98
C ALA A 40 14.61 2.39 -2.31
N ARG A 41 15.64 2.83 -1.57
CA ARG A 41 16.23 4.17 -1.69
C ARG A 41 17.75 4.19 -1.68
N ASP A 42 18.38 3.32 -0.90
CA ASP A 42 19.81 3.40 -0.58
C ASP A 42 20.69 2.70 -1.62
N GLY A 43 20.08 2.06 -2.64
CA GLY A 43 20.79 1.51 -3.81
C GLY A 43 21.82 0.43 -3.44
N THR A 44 21.36 -0.77 -3.16
CA THR A 44 22.20 -1.98 -3.09
C THR A 44 22.34 -2.64 -4.44
#